data_AF-A0AA51LSR0-F1
#
_entry.id   AF-A0AA51LSR0-F1
#
_cell.length_a   1.000
_cell.length_b   1.000
_cell.length_c   1.000
_cell.angle_alpha   90.00
_cell.angle_beta   90.00
_cell.angle_gamma   90.00
#
_symmetry.space_group_name_H-M   'P 1'
#
loop_
_entity.id
_entity.type
_entity.pdbx_description
1 polymer ?
#
loop_
_entity_poly.entity_id
_entity_poly.type
_entity_poly.pdbx_seq_one_letter_code
_entity_poly.pdbx_strand_id
1 'polypeptide(L)'
;MSKLLYSATMSIDGFIAGPGDDMSWLVPYLGPDPAIDELVGEIGALLVGNRTFRGDDPHKGTPTEGEAFGGGWSGPQFVLTHRPPAEPVPGVTFVGDPLALERLGTTQGPVATDIRLRVVR
;
A
#
# COMPACT_ATOMS: atom_id res chain seq x y z
N MET A 1 12.37 -17.54 -6.26
CA MET A 1 11.88 -17.26 -4.89
C MET A 1 11.33 -15.85 -4.94
N SER A 2 10.07 -15.64 -4.55
CA SER A 2 9.50 -14.29 -4.45
C SER A 2 10.22 -13.51 -3.34
N LYS A 3 10.46 -12.21 -3.56
CA LYS A 3 11.05 -11.33 -2.56
C LYS A 3 9.93 -10.56 -1.86
N LEU A 4 10.13 -10.24 -0.58
CA LEU A 4 9.29 -9.30 0.13
C LEU A 4 10.00 -7.95 0.15
N LEU A 5 9.35 -6.92 -0.35
CA LEU A 5 9.81 -5.53 -0.24
C LEU A 5 8.95 -4.83 0.81
N TYR A 6 9.55 -4.21 1.80
CA TYR A 6 8.86 -3.21 2.63
C TYR A 6 9.21 -1.82 2.13
N SER A 7 8.20 -1.05 1.72
CA SER A 7 8.38 0.32 1.23
C SER A 7 7.38 1.26 1.91
N ALA A 8 7.86 2.40 2.38
CA ALA A 8 7.06 3.46 2.95
C ALA A 8 7.84 4.78 2.88
N THR A 9 7.11 5.89 2.70
CA THR A 9 7.64 7.24 2.90
C THR A 9 7.38 7.68 4.34
N MET A 10 8.36 8.30 4.98
CA MET A 10 8.24 8.74 6.37
C MET A 10 8.95 10.08 6.61
N SER A 11 8.53 10.78 7.65
CA SER A 11 9.26 11.90 8.21
C SER A 11 10.60 11.46 8.82
N ILE A 12 11.51 12.41 9.04
CA ILE A 12 12.85 12.11 9.60
C ILE A 12 12.81 11.58 11.04
N ASP A 13 11.75 11.91 11.78
CA ASP A 13 11.47 11.40 13.12
C ASP A 13 10.69 10.07 13.11
N GLY A 14 10.50 9.47 11.92
CA GLY A 14 10.08 8.08 11.74
C GLY A 14 8.57 7.86 11.58
N PHE A 15 7.78 8.92 11.37
CA PHE A 15 6.32 8.80 11.23
C PHE A 15 5.89 8.73 9.76
N ILE A 16 5.00 7.79 9.44
CA ILE A 16 4.48 7.57 8.08
C ILE A 16 3.21 8.40 7.81
N ALA A 17 2.44 8.72 8.85
CA ALA A 17 1.19 9.46 8.75
C ALA A 17 1.09 10.51 9.85
N GLY A 18 0.39 11.61 9.56
CA GLY A 18 -0.02 12.58 10.56
C GLY A 18 -1.13 12.06 11.48
N PRO A 19 -1.53 12.86 12.49
CA PRO A 19 -2.67 12.55 13.33
C PRO A 19 -3.93 12.24 12.50
N GLY A 20 -4.62 11.16 12.84
CA GLY A 20 -5.83 10.77 12.11
C GLY A 20 -5.60 10.17 10.73
N ASP A 21 -4.40 9.63 10.45
CA ASP A 21 -3.99 9.11 9.14
C ASP A 21 -3.71 10.17 8.07
N ASP A 22 -3.66 11.45 8.46
CA ASP A 22 -3.42 12.57 7.54
C ASP A 22 -2.18 12.34 6.66
N MET A 23 -2.39 12.36 5.34
CA MET A 23 -1.34 12.24 4.34
C MET A 23 -1.03 13.57 3.64
N SER A 24 -1.71 14.66 4.01
CA SER A 24 -1.51 15.99 3.41
C SER A 24 -0.08 16.53 3.59
N TRP A 25 0.62 16.07 4.63
CA TRP A 25 2.02 16.41 4.88
C TRP A 25 2.96 15.98 3.73
N LEU A 26 2.59 14.94 2.99
CA LEU A 26 3.41 14.39 1.90
C LEU A 26 3.26 15.18 0.61
N VAL A 27 2.12 15.85 0.40
CA VAL A 27 1.76 16.56 -0.85
C VAL A 27 2.86 17.51 -1.35
N PRO A 28 3.51 18.35 -0.51
CA PRO A 28 4.56 19.25 -0.97
C PRO A 28 5.83 18.56 -1.48
N TYR A 29 5.99 17.26 -1.20
CA TYR A 29 7.16 16.45 -1.54
C TYR A 29 6.87 15.46 -2.69
N LEU A 30 5.64 15.44 -3.22
CA LEU A 30 5.33 14.64 -4.39
C LEU A 30 6.07 15.19 -5.63
N GLY A 31 6.62 14.29 -6.42
CA GLY A 31 7.32 14.63 -7.65
C GLY A 31 7.84 13.37 -8.33
N PRO A 32 8.45 13.50 -9.53
CA PRO A 32 9.05 12.37 -10.23
C PRO A 32 10.14 11.71 -9.39
N ASP A 33 10.06 10.40 -9.23
CA ASP A 33 11.09 9.60 -8.56
C ASP A 33 11.44 8.39 -9.44
N PRO A 34 12.49 8.51 -10.28
CA PRO A 34 12.89 7.45 -11.21
C PRO A 34 13.23 6.12 -10.51
N ALA A 35 13.66 6.15 -9.26
CA ALA A 35 13.98 4.93 -8.52
C ALA A 35 12.72 4.19 -8.09
N ILE A 36 11.67 4.93 -7.70
CA ILE A 36 10.35 4.34 -7.44
C ILE A 36 9.70 3.86 -8.73
N ASP A 37 9.82 4.60 -9.83
CA ASP A 37 9.26 4.18 -11.13
C ASP A 37 9.84 2.83 -11.60
N GLU A 38 11.15 2.64 -11.48
CA GLU A 38 11.82 1.36 -11.76
C GLU A 38 11.32 0.26 -10.84
N LEU A 39 11.24 0.55 -9.53
CA LEU A 39 10.82 -0.40 -8.52
C LEU A 39 9.37 -0.85 -8.69
N VAL A 40 8.46 0.09 -9.02
CA VAL A 40 7.03 -0.17 -9.22
C VAL A 40 6.81 -1.18 -10.35
N GLY A 41 7.63 -1.12 -11.41
CA GLY A 41 7.58 -2.08 -12.52
C GLY A 41 7.92 -3.52 -12.13
N GLU A 42 8.64 -3.72 -11.01
CA GLU A 42 8.96 -5.06 -10.51
C GLU A 42 7.87 -5.64 -9.59
N ILE A 43 6.99 -4.80 -9.04
CA ILE A 43 6.01 -5.21 -8.01
C ILE A 43 4.92 -6.09 -8.62
N GLY A 44 4.89 -7.36 -8.23
CA GLY A 44 3.90 -8.33 -8.69
C GLY A 44 2.57 -8.28 -7.93
N ALA A 45 2.59 -7.86 -6.66
CA ALA A 45 1.40 -7.74 -5.82
C ALA A 45 1.62 -6.76 -4.66
N LEU A 46 0.52 -6.21 -4.14
CA LEU A 46 0.49 -5.41 -2.93
C LEU A 46 -0.11 -6.17 -1.75
N LEU A 47 0.54 -6.09 -0.60
CA LEU A 47 -0.04 -6.42 0.69
C LEU A 47 -0.05 -5.18 1.58
N VAL A 48 -1.25 -4.76 1.99
CA VAL A 48 -1.43 -3.58 2.84
C VAL A 48 -2.29 -3.89 4.05
N GLY A 49 -2.14 -3.10 5.12
CA GLY A 49 -3.03 -3.18 6.28
C GLY A 49 -4.37 -2.48 6.02
N ASN A 50 -5.42 -2.89 6.75
CA ASN A 50 -6.75 -2.25 6.67
C ASN A 50 -6.75 -0.74 6.92
N ARG A 51 -5.83 -0.25 7.76
CA ARG A 51 -5.71 1.18 8.07
C ARG A 51 -5.08 1.96 6.91
N THR A 52 -4.12 1.38 6.19
CA THR A 52 -3.60 1.95 4.94
C THR A 52 -4.69 1.97 3.89
N PHE A 53 -5.40 0.85 3.71
CA PHE A 53 -6.45 0.72 2.69
C PHE A 53 -7.60 1.71 2.84
N ARG A 54 -7.97 2.07 4.09
CA ARG A 54 -9.04 3.03 4.39
C ARG A 54 -8.53 4.41 4.81
N GLY A 55 -7.21 4.59 4.79
CA GLY A 55 -6.55 5.79 5.29
C GLY A 55 -6.73 6.96 4.34
N ASP A 56 -6.19 8.11 4.74
CA ASP A 56 -6.13 9.27 3.86
C ASP A 56 -5.13 9.03 2.73
N ASP A 57 -5.29 9.75 1.62
CA ASP A 57 -4.51 9.61 0.39
C ASP A 57 -3.83 10.94 0.04
N PRO A 58 -2.50 10.97 -0.19
CA PRO A 58 -1.83 12.19 -0.65
C PRO A 58 -2.33 12.70 -2.02
N HIS A 59 -2.97 11.86 -2.84
CA HIS A 59 -3.60 12.19 -4.12
C HIS A 59 -5.09 12.53 -4.01
N LYS A 60 -5.63 12.70 -2.79
CA LYS A 60 -7.03 13.06 -2.57
C LYS A 60 -7.45 14.31 -3.33
N GLY A 61 -8.60 14.23 -4.01
CA GLY A 61 -9.12 15.28 -4.88
C GLY A 61 -8.44 15.38 -6.25
N THR A 62 -7.56 14.43 -6.59
CA THR A 62 -6.94 14.33 -7.93
C THR A 62 -7.51 13.13 -8.70
N PRO A 63 -7.31 13.05 -10.03
CA PRO A 63 -7.80 11.92 -10.83
C PRO A 63 -7.26 10.55 -10.40
N THR A 64 -6.13 10.50 -9.70
CA THR A 64 -5.45 9.27 -9.27
C THR A 64 -5.69 8.98 -7.79
N GLU A 65 -6.71 9.58 -7.18
CA GLU A 65 -7.13 9.27 -5.80
C GLU A 65 -7.51 7.79 -5.67
N GLY A 66 -6.98 7.13 -4.64
CA GLY A 66 -7.18 5.71 -4.36
C GLY A 66 -6.33 4.78 -5.23
N GLU A 67 -5.57 5.32 -6.18
CA GLU A 67 -4.70 4.53 -7.05
C GLU A 67 -3.34 4.31 -6.40
N ALA A 68 -2.89 3.05 -6.37
CA ALA A 68 -1.56 2.72 -5.85
C ALA A 68 -0.47 3.40 -6.67
N PHE A 69 0.53 3.97 -5.98
CA PHE A 69 1.61 4.76 -6.58
C PHE A 69 1.10 5.89 -7.50
N GLY A 70 -0.02 6.54 -7.13
CA GLY A 70 -0.59 7.64 -7.91
C GLY A 70 -0.97 7.23 -9.34
N GLY A 71 -1.42 5.97 -9.51
CA GLY A 71 -1.80 5.41 -10.81
C GLY A 71 -0.67 4.70 -11.56
N GLY A 72 0.56 4.74 -11.05
CA GLY A 72 1.72 4.09 -11.66
C GLY A 72 1.72 2.57 -11.59
N TRP A 73 0.82 1.97 -10.80
CA TRP A 73 0.77 0.52 -10.57
C TRP A 73 -0.63 -0.06 -10.69
N SER A 74 -0.71 -1.27 -11.23
CA SER A 74 -1.92 -2.10 -11.19
C SER A 74 -1.53 -3.57 -10.97
N GLY A 75 -2.39 -4.30 -10.26
CA GLY A 75 -2.16 -5.71 -9.97
C GLY A 75 -2.97 -6.23 -8.80
N PRO A 76 -2.73 -7.48 -8.37
CA PRO A 76 -3.40 -8.07 -7.22
C PRO A 76 -3.09 -7.31 -5.92
N GLN A 77 -4.12 -6.82 -5.26
CA GLN A 77 -4.02 -6.15 -3.96
C GLN A 77 -4.67 -7.00 -2.86
N PHE A 78 -3.91 -7.22 -1.80
CA PHE A 78 -4.32 -7.95 -0.61
C PHE A 78 -4.40 -7.02 0.59
N VAL A 79 -5.52 -7.04 1.31
CA VAL A 79 -5.72 -6.25 2.53
C VAL A 79 -5.77 -7.19 3.73
N LEU A 80 -4.78 -7.08 4.60
CA LEU A 80 -4.74 -7.83 5.85
C LEU A 80 -5.68 -7.18 6.88
N THR A 81 -6.76 -7.88 7.23
CA THR A 81 -7.78 -7.39 8.15
C THR A 81 -8.57 -8.53 8.80
N HIS A 82 -8.91 -8.34 10.08
CA HIS A 82 -9.92 -9.15 10.77
C HIS A 82 -11.35 -8.60 10.57
N ARG A 83 -11.49 -7.46 9.87
CA ARG A 83 -12.74 -6.73 9.70
C ARG A 83 -12.96 -6.39 8.22
N PRO A 84 -13.13 -7.41 7.34
CA PRO A 84 -13.41 -7.17 5.94
C PRO A 84 -14.73 -6.39 5.78
N PRO A 85 -14.87 -5.57 4.72
CA PRO A 85 -16.16 -4.95 4.41
C PRO A 85 -17.21 -6.02 4.11
N ALA A 86 -18.49 -5.68 4.32
CA ALA A 86 -19.60 -6.57 3.97
C ALA A 86 -19.74 -6.72 2.44
N GLU A 87 -19.47 -5.63 1.72
CA GLU A 87 -19.48 -5.61 0.26
C GLU A 87 -18.07 -5.85 -0.30
N PRO A 88 -17.91 -6.74 -1.29
CA PRO A 88 -16.64 -6.92 -1.97
C PRO A 88 -16.17 -5.64 -2.66
N VAL A 89 -14.86 -5.36 -2.58
CA VAL A 89 -14.25 -4.27 -3.34
C VAL A 89 -13.60 -4.86 -4.60
N PRO A 90 -13.96 -4.42 -5.81
CA PRO A 90 -13.35 -4.90 -7.05
C PRO A 90 -11.82 -4.78 -7.02
N GLY A 91 -11.12 -5.83 -7.45
CA GLY A 91 -9.65 -5.84 -7.53
C GLY A 91 -8.93 -6.05 -6.19
N VAL A 92 -9.66 -6.14 -5.06
CA VAL A 92 -9.08 -6.24 -3.71
C VAL A 92 -9.47 -7.56 -3.04
N THR A 93 -8.49 -8.28 -2.52
CA THR A 93 -8.70 -9.51 -1.75
C THR A 93 -8.43 -9.27 -0.27
N PHE A 94 -9.44 -9.48 0.59
CA PHE A 94 -9.27 -9.34 2.03
C PHE A 94 -8.82 -10.67 2.65
N VAL A 95 -7.74 -10.64 3.43
CA VAL A 95 -7.18 -11.83 4.10
C VAL A 95 -7.11 -11.59 5.61
N GLY A 96 -7.39 -12.63 6.40
CA GLY A 96 -7.35 -12.56 7.87
C GLY A 96 -6.04 -13.01 8.50
N ASP A 97 -5.19 -13.69 7.73
CA ASP A 97 -3.91 -14.25 8.17
C ASP A 97 -2.85 -13.93 7.11
N PRO A 98 -1.70 -13.33 7.47
CA PRO A 98 -0.63 -13.07 6.51
C PRO A 98 -0.09 -14.35 5.84
N LEU A 99 -0.14 -15.51 6.50
CA LEU A 99 0.29 -16.79 5.92
C LEU A 99 -0.71 -17.33 4.89
N ALA A 100 -1.93 -16.78 4.82
CA ALA A 100 -2.88 -17.15 3.77
C ALA A 100 -2.38 -16.78 2.37
N LEU A 101 -1.49 -15.80 2.26
CA LEU A 101 -0.87 -15.39 0.99
C LEU A 101 -0.02 -16.50 0.36
N GLU A 102 0.64 -17.32 1.17
CA GLU A 102 1.41 -18.47 0.69
C GLU A 102 0.53 -19.50 -0.02
N ARG A 103 -0.74 -19.61 0.40
CA ARG A 103 -1.72 -20.56 -0.14
C ARG A 103 -2.44 -20.05 -1.38
N LEU A 104 -2.44 -18.73 -1.60
CA LEU A 104 -3.05 -18.10 -2.77
C LEU A 104 -2.21 -18.26 -4.04
N GLY A 105 -1.01 -18.83 -3.93
CA GLY A 105 -0.32 -19.50 -5.02
C GLY A 105 -0.28 -18.70 -6.32
N THR A 106 0.11 -17.43 -6.30
CA THR A 106 0.45 -16.70 -7.53
C THR A 106 1.13 -15.38 -7.18
N THR A 107 2.38 -15.24 -7.62
CA THR A 107 2.91 -14.07 -8.34
C THR A 107 4.35 -14.39 -8.75
N GLN A 108 4.65 -14.32 -10.05
CA GLN A 108 6.03 -14.17 -10.49
C GLN A 108 6.41 -12.71 -10.20
N GLY A 109 7.21 -12.47 -9.16
CA GLY A 109 7.67 -11.12 -8.79
C GLY A 109 7.75 -10.91 -7.27
N PRO A 110 8.41 -9.84 -6.80
CA PRO A 110 8.32 -9.39 -5.42
C PRO A 110 6.89 -9.01 -5.02
N VAL A 111 6.50 -9.36 -3.79
CA VAL A 111 5.33 -8.79 -3.12
C VAL A 111 5.82 -7.54 -2.40
N ALA A 112 5.31 -6.38 -2.80
CA ALA A 112 5.54 -5.16 -2.04
C ALA A 112 4.52 -5.08 -0.90
N THR A 113 5.05 -4.77 0.26
CA THR A 113 4.33 -4.68 1.51
C THR A 113 4.43 -3.24 1.97
N ASP A 114 3.30 -2.57 2.03
CA ASP A 114 3.17 -1.38 2.88
C ASP A 114 2.30 -1.78 4.07
N ILE A 115 2.92 -2.53 4.98
CA ILE A 115 2.30 -2.81 6.28
C ILE A 115 2.64 -1.64 7.18
N ARG A 116 1.70 -0.72 7.36
CA ARG A 116 1.77 0.27 8.45
C ARG A 116 1.59 -0.43 9.79
N LEU A 117 2.64 -1.12 10.25
CA LEU A 117 2.76 -1.63 11.61
C LEU A 117 3.06 -0.45 12.53
N ARG A 118 1.99 0.24 12.96
CA ARG A 118 1.93 1.07 14.16
C ARG A 118 3.22 1.88 14.44
N VAL A 119 3.44 2.96 13.69
CA VAL A 119 4.25 4.08 14.20
C VAL A 119 3.27 5.21 14.48
N VAL A 120 2.79 5.24 15.72
CA VAL A 120 1.92 6.30 16.24
C VAL A 120 2.78 7.17 17.13
N ARG A 121 2.55 8.49 17.09
CA ARG A 121 2.94 9.37 18.20
C ARG A 121 1.89 9.29 19.30
#